data_AF-A0A409WC00-F1
#
_entry.id   AF-A0A409WC00-F1
#
_cell.length_a   1.000
_cell.length_b   1.000
_cell.length_c   1.000
_cell.angle_alpha   90.00
_cell.angle_beta   90.00
_cell.angle_gamma   90.00
#
_symmetry.space_group_name_H-M   'P 1'
#
loop_
_entity.id
_entity.type
_entity.pdbx_description
1 polymer ?
#
loop_
_entity_poly.entity_id
_entity_poly.type
_entity_poly.pdbx_seq_one_letter_code
_entity_poly.pdbx_strand_id
1 'polypeptide(L)'
;MQDYIAKGKAKTQYLLTDHDLLPLSYHKEQNDRGYNCMKMYRKWEVEQTAWQKYGGPVAFQAAKKEKRNAAKQPKSQSPKKKVKSSMSKAQTDGKHLSMGS
;
A
#
# COMPACT_ATOMS: atom_id res chain seq x y z
N MET A 1 -13.25 -21.15 -20.77
CA MET A 1 -13.38 -19.73 -20.37
C MET A 1 -12.03 -19.27 -19.86
N GLN A 2 -11.49 -18.18 -20.41
CA GLN A 2 -10.21 -17.63 -19.96
C GLN A 2 -10.52 -16.43 -19.06
N ASP A 3 -10.54 -16.69 -17.75
CA ASP A 3 -10.75 -15.66 -16.75
C ASP A 3 -9.49 -14.78 -16.61
N TYR A 4 -9.65 -13.49 -16.86
CA TYR A 4 -8.62 -12.49 -16.60
C TYR A 4 -8.99 -11.62 -15.40
N ILE A 5 -7.98 -11.12 -14.71
CA ILE A 5 -8.13 -10.27 -13.53
C ILE A 5 -7.23 -9.05 -13.63
N ALA A 6 -7.82 -7.88 -13.36
CA ALA A 6 -7.08 -6.63 -13.34
C ALA A 6 -6.03 -6.63 -12.21
N LYS A 7 -4.86 -6.03 -12.46
CA LYS A 7 -3.74 -5.90 -11.49
C LYS A 7 -4.20 -5.54 -10.08
N GLY A 8 -5.04 -4.52 -9.94
CA GLY A 8 -5.52 -4.05 -8.64
C GLY A 8 -6.35 -5.10 -7.90
N LYS A 9 -7.18 -5.86 -8.63
CA LYS A 9 -7.98 -6.95 -8.07
C LYS A 9 -7.10 -8.15 -7.71
N ALA A 10 -6.10 -8.48 -8.53
CA ALA A 10 -5.12 -9.52 -8.22
C ALA A 10 -4.41 -9.25 -6.88
N LYS A 11 -3.83 -8.06 -6.71
CA LYS A 11 -3.13 -7.67 -5.47
C LYS A 11 -4.04 -7.72 -4.23
N THR A 12 -5.26 -7.19 -4.37
CA THR A 12 -6.18 -7.07 -3.23
C THR A 12 -6.82 -8.41 -2.83
N GLN A 13 -7.26 -9.22 -3.80
CA GLN A 13 -7.97 -10.48 -3.55
C GLN A 13 -7.04 -11.67 -3.29
N TYR A 14 -5.86 -11.68 -3.91
CA TYR A 14 -4.88 -12.77 -3.82
C TYR A 14 -3.68 -12.43 -2.93
N LEU A 15 -3.71 -11.26 -2.28
CA LEU A 15 -2.67 -10.82 -1.33
C LEU A 15 -1.26 -10.78 -1.94
N LEU A 16 -1.20 -10.59 -3.25
CA LEU A 16 0.05 -10.52 -4.00
C LEU A 16 0.61 -9.09 -4.01
N THR A 17 1.93 -9.02 -4.05
CA THR A 17 2.68 -7.77 -4.24
C THR A 17 2.94 -7.52 -5.72
N ASP A 18 3.54 -6.37 -6.05
CA ASP A 18 3.95 -6.11 -7.43
C ASP A 18 5.02 -7.10 -7.90
N HIS A 19 5.95 -7.45 -7.01
CA HIS A 19 7.02 -8.41 -7.30
C HIS A 19 6.49 -9.79 -7.69
N ASP A 20 5.46 -10.26 -6.98
CA ASP A 20 4.83 -11.55 -7.28
C ASP A 20 4.13 -11.56 -8.65
N LEU A 21 3.72 -10.37 -9.16
CA LEU A 21 3.04 -10.21 -10.44
C LEU A 21 3.99 -9.88 -11.61
N LEU A 22 5.26 -9.57 -11.35
CA LEU A 22 6.27 -9.29 -12.38
C LEU A 22 6.51 -10.47 -13.33
N PRO A 23 6.66 -11.73 -12.86
CA PRO A 23 6.94 -12.85 -13.75
C PRO A 23 5.70 -13.33 -14.52
N LEU A 24 4.51 -12.81 -14.21
CA LEU A 24 3.26 -13.30 -14.79
C LEU A 24 2.94 -12.65 -16.13
N SER A 25 2.34 -13.45 -17.01
CA SER A 25 1.85 -12.96 -18.30
C SER A 25 0.63 -12.07 -18.10
N TYR A 26 0.62 -10.92 -18.78
CA TYR A 26 -0.52 -10.02 -18.81
C TYR A 26 -0.73 -9.47 -20.21
N HIS A 27 -1.97 -9.12 -20.51
CA HIS A 27 -2.28 -8.28 -21.66
C HIS A 27 -2.74 -6.91 -21.17
N LYS A 28 -2.69 -5.92 -22.08
CA LYS A 28 -3.21 -4.59 -21.83
C LYS A 28 -4.63 -4.52 -22.38
N GLU A 29 -5.54 -4.01 -21.57
CA GLU A 29 -6.91 -3.72 -21.96
C GLU A 29 -7.15 -2.21 -21.88
N GLN A 30 -8.02 -1.73 -22.77
CA GLN A 30 -8.47 -0.36 -22.79
C GLN A 30 -9.45 -0.14 -21.64
N ASN A 31 -9.27 0.92 -20.86
CA ASN A 31 -10.28 1.30 -19.88
C ASN A 31 -11.46 2.00 -20.56
N ASP A 32 -12.55 2.19 -19.81
CA ASP A 32 -13.76 2.89 -20.25
C ASP A 32 -13.51 4.31 -20.80
N ARG A 33 -12.37 4.91 -20.42
CA ARG A 33 -11.93 6.25 -20.85
C ARG A 33 -11.01 6.24 -22.08
N GLY A 34 -10.80 5.09 -22.71
CA GLY A 34 -9.98 4.99 -23.91
C GLY A 34 -8.48 4.78 -23.68
N TYR A 35 -8.01 4.65 -22.44
CA TYR A 35 -6.59 4.49 -22.14
C TYR A 35 -6.20 3.01 -22.02
N ASN A 36 -5.15 2.61 -22.74
CA ASN A 36 -4.56 1.26 -22.70
C ASN A 36 -3.66 1.06 -21.47
N CYS A 37 -4.20 1.27 -20.27
CA CYS A 37 -3.44 1.25 -19.01
C CYS A 37 -3.79 0.07 -18.09
N MET A 38 -4.85 -0.71 -18.37
CA MET A 38 -5.23 -1.82 -17.51
C MET A 38 -4.41 -3.07 -17.85
N LYS A 39 -3.62 -3.53 -16.87
CA LYS A 39 -2.93 -4.83 -16.96
C LYS A 39 -3.86 -5.94 -16.47
N MET A 40 -4.18 -6.85 -17.36
CA MET A 40 -5.06 -7.99 -17.15
C MET A 40 -4.24 -9.27 -17.11
N TYR A 41 -4.17 -9.89 -15.93
CA TYR A 41 -3.41 -11.11 -15.66
C TYR A 41 -4.32 -12.33 -15.80
N ARG A 42 -3.77 -13.48 -16.18
CA ARG A 42 -4.55 -14.72 -16.18
C ARG A 42 -4.85 -15.12 -14.74
N LYS A 43 -6.13 -15.37 -14.45
CA LYS A 43 -6.58 -15.65 -13.08
C LYS A 43 -5.94 -16.92 -12.50
N TRP A 44 -5.79 -17.96 -13.31
CA TRP A 44 -5.19 -19.22 -12.87
C TRP A 44 -3.70 -19.06 -12.50
N GLU A 45 -2.94 -18.25 -13.24
CA GLU A 45 -1.53 -17.96 -12.91
C GLU A 45 -1.43 -17.21 -11.58
N VAL A 46 -2.25 -16.17 -11.41
CA VAL A 46 -2.34 -15.40 -10.17
C VAL A 46 -2.68 -16.28 -8.97
N GLU A 47 -3.61 -17.23 -9.15
CA GLU A 47 -4.02 -18.16 -8.11
C GLU A 47 -2.91 -19.14 -7.73
N GLN A 48 -2.23 -19.73 -8.72
CA GLN A 48 -1.09 -20.62 -8.49
C GLN A 48 0.05 -19.90 -7.76
N THR A 49 0.39 -18.67 -8.16
CA THR A 49 1.41 -17.87 -7.48
C THR A 49 1.02 -17.57 -6.03
N ALA A 50 -0.26 -17.28 -5.77
CA ALA A 50 -0.75 -17.11 -4.41
C ALA A 50 -0.61 -18.39 -3.59
N TRP A 51 -0.94 -19.54 -4.16
CA TRP A 51 -0.76 -20.82 -3.47
C TRP A 51 0.71 -21.12 -3.20
N GLN A 52 1.61 -20.90 -4.16
CA GLN A 52 3.04 -21.07 -3.95
C GLN A 52 3.58 -20.19 -2.82
N LYS A 53 3.14 -18.92 -2.77
CA LYS A 53 3.56 -17.97 -1.73
C LYS A 53 3.11 -18.37 -0.33
N TYR A 54 1.87 -18.84 -0.19
CA TYR A 54 1.27 -19.14 1.11
C TYR A 54 1.41 -20.61 1.53
N GLY A 55 1.99 -21.48 0.69
CA GLY A 55 2.14 -22.91 0.99
C GLY A 55 0.88 -23.74 0.69
N GLY A 56 0.10 -23.32 -0.29
CA GLY A 56 -1.06 -24.06 -0.83
C GLY A 56 -2.40 -23.33 -0.69
N PRO A 57 -3.47 -23.92 -1.25
CA PRO A 57 -4.81 -23.32 -1.25
C PRO A 57 -5.40 -23.15 0.15
N VAL A 58 -5.13 -24.10 1.06
CA VAL A 58 -5.65 -24.08 2.44
C VAL A 58 -5.06 -22.91 3.23
N ALA A 59 -3.73 -22.78 3.20
CA ALA A 59 -3.03 -21.70 3.88
C ALA A 59 -3.35 -20.33 3.27
N PHE A 60 -3.47 -20.24 1.95
CA PHE A 60 -3.95 -19.04 1.28
C PHE A 60 -5.37 -18.64 1.75
N GLN A 61 -6.29 -19.60 1.89
CA GLN A 61 -7.65 -19.31 2.37
C GLN A 61 -7.64 -18.83 3.83
N ALA A 62 -6.78 -19.40 4.68
CA ALA A 62 -6.59 -18.94 6.06
C ALA A 62 -6.08 -17.49 6.11
N ALA A 63 -5.04 -17.15 5.34
CA ALA A 63 -4.51 -15.79 5.24
C ALA A 63 -5.58 -14.79 4.75
N LYS A 64 -6.42 -15.20 3.80
CA LYS A 64 -7.53 -14.37 3.29
C LYS A 64 -8.59 -14.11 4.37
N LYS A 65 -8.92 -15.12 5.20
CA LYS A 65 -9.84 -14.98 6.33
C LYS A 65 -9.27 -14.04 7.40
N GLU A 66 -7.99 -14.19 7.74
CA GLU A 66 -7.31 -13.35 8.72
C GLU A 66 -7.34 -11.87 8.31
N LYS A 67 -6.97 -11.54 7.07
CA LYS A 67 -7.04 -10.16 6.58
C LYS A 67 -8.46 -9.59 6.59
N ARG A 68 -9.46 -10.41 6.27
CA ARG A 68 -10.88 -9.99 6.33
C ARG A 68 -11.30 -9.67 7.76
N ASN A 69 -10.84 -10.45 8.74
CA ASN A 69 -11.12 -10.22 10.16
C ASN A 69 -10.38 -8.99 10.69
N ALA A 70 -9.12 -8.78 10.29
CA ALA A 70 -8.36 -7.58 10.62
C ALA A 70 -9.01 -6.30 10.06
N ALA A 71 -9.66 -6.37 8.89
CA ALA A 71 -10.40 -5.24 8.32
C ALA A 71 -11.70 -4.89 9.08
N LYS A 72 -12.24 -5.81 9.87
CA LYS A 72 -13.45 -5.58 10.69
C LYS A 72 -13.13 -4.98 12.07
N GLN A 73 -11.88 -5.06 12.51
CA GLN A 73 -11.44 -4.36 13.71
C GLN A 73 -11.26 -2.87 13.35
N PRO A 74 -11.90 -1.93 14.08
CA PRO A 74 -11.66 -0.51 13.85
C PRO A 74 -10.18 -0.23 14.07
N LYS A 75 -9.52 0.32 13.05
CA LYS A 75 -8.12 0.75 13.15
C LYS A 75 -8.05 1.82 14.24
N SER A 76 -7.64 1.44 15.45
CA SER A 76 -7.25 2.39 16.48
C SER A 76 -6.13 3.25 15.90
N GLN A 77 -6.40 4.55 15.83
CA GLN A 77 -5.54 5.53 15.21
C GLN A 77 -4.13 5.46 15.81
N SER A 78 -3.12 5.21 14.98
CA SER A 78 -1.73 5.34 15.41
C SER A 78 -1.44 6.82 15.72
N PRO A 79 -0.74 7.14 16.83
CA PRO A 79 -0.53 8.52 17.26
C PRO A 79 0.35 9.28 16.26
N LYS A 80 -0.12 10.45 15.82
CA LYS A 80 0.63 11.39 14.98
C LYS A 80 1.87 11.87 15.75
N LYS A 81 3.05 11.29 15.50
CA LYS A 81 4.34 11.84 15.96
C LYS A 81 4.57 13.21 15.29
N LYS A 82 4.22 14.31 15.98
CA LYS A 82 4.79 15.64 15.71
C LYS A 82 6.18 15.69 16.33
N VAL A 83 7.22 15.39 15.54
CA VAL A 83 8.58 15.79 15.88
C VAL A 83 8.82 17.14 15.23
N LYS A 84 8.74 18.22 16.01
CA LYS A 84 9.37 19.50 15.63
C LYS A 84 10.68 19.59 16.38
N SER A 85 11.74 19.41 15.59
CA SER A 85 13.13 19.55 15.98
C SER A 85 13.41 20.95 16.54
N SER A 86 14.22 20.92 17.58
CA SER A 86 14.92 21.97 18.29
C SER A 86 15.65 22.94 17.36
N MET A 87 15.62 24.24 17.69
CA MET A 87 16.73 25.14 17.40
C MET A 87 16.77 26.23 18.48
N SER A 88 17.62 26.01 19.47
CA SER A 88 18.00 26.97 20.50
C SER A 88 19.00 27.97 19.91
N LYS A 89 18.89 29.26 20.24
CA LYS A 89 20.08 30.07 20.53
C LYS A 89 19.75 31.24 21.45
N ALA A 90 20.42 31.22 22.59
CA ALA A 90 20.49 32.26 23.60
C ALA A 90 21.36 33.45 23.14
N GLN A 91 21.12 34.63 23.71
CA GLN A 91 22.10 35.68 24.07
C GLN A 91 21.30 36.86 24.68
N THR A 92 21.25 37.00 26.01
CA THR A 92 22.15 37.78 26.90
C THR A 92 22.03 39.30 26.75
N ASP A 93 21.62 39.92 27.85
CA ASP A 93 22.24 41.09 28.53
C ASP A 93 22.43 42.39 27.73
N GLY A 94 21.93 43.52 28.26
CA GLY A 94 22.28 44.82 27.67
C GLY A 94 21.42 46.01 28.10
N LYS A 95 21.76 46.52 29.28
CA LYS A 95 21.34 47.76 29.93
C LYS A 95 21.59 49.05 29.09
N HIS A 96 20.57 49.92 29.03
CA HIS A 96 20.63 51.41 29.19
C HIS A 96 21.05 52.35 28.02
N LEU A 97 20.53 53.59 28.15
CA LEU A 97 20.72 54.87 27.43
C LEU A 97 19.88 55.09 26.16
N SER A 98 19.34 56.26 25.83
CA SER A 98 18.97 57.54 26.49
C SER A 98 18.71 58.51 25.32
N MET A 99 17.62 59.29 25.37
CA MET A 99 17.35 60.64 24.79
C MET A 99 17.72 60.92 23.30
N GLY A 100 16.98 61.70 22.53
CA GLY A 100 15.95 62.69 22.79
C GLY A 100 15.55 63.36 21.47
N SER A 101 14.68 64.35 21.59
CA SER A 101 14.10 65.21 20.55
C SER A 101 15.09 66.02 19.73
#